data_AF-A0A356ZCU1-F1
#
_entry.id   AF-A0A356ZCU1-F1
#
_cell.length_a   1.000
_cell.length_b   1.000
_cell.length_c   1.000
_cell.angle_alpha   90.00
_cell.angle_beta   90.00
_cell.angle_gamma   90.00
#
_symmetry.space_group_name_H-M   'P 1'
#
loop_
_entity.id
_entity.type
_entity.pdbx_description
1 polymer ?
#
loop_
_entity_poly.entity_id
_entity_poly.type
_entity_poly.pdbx_seq_one_letter_code
_entity_poly.pdbx_strand_id
1 'polypeptide(L)'
;RKLKEGDIISIDFGVLVDGYAGDSAVTIAVGKVEPRVAELLQVTEEALLKGIQEALPGRHLGVISHAVQTHVEKAGFSVVRDFVGHGIGRQMHEEPSVPNFGRPNR
;
A
#
# COMPACT_ATOMS: atom_id res chain seq x y z
N ARG A 1 -10.81 -22.32 2.41
CA ARG A 1 -9.57 -22.79 3.10
C ARG A 1 -9.64 -22.31 4.55
N LYS A 2 -9.20 -23.10 5.54
CA LYS A 2 -9.08 -22.62 6.93
C LYS A 2 -7.72 -21.96 7.11
N LEU A 3 -7.69 -20.79 7.74
CA LEU A 3 -6.46 -20.11 8.14
C LEU A 3 -5.76 -20.90 9.25
N LYS A 4 -4.44 -20.87 9.26
CA LYS A 4 -3.60 -21.55 10.24
C LYS A 4 -2.68 -20.54 10.92
N GLU A 5 -2.25 -20.87 12.14
CA GLU A 5 -1.20 -20.09 12.80
C GLU A 5 0.05 -20.01 11.91
N GLY A 6 0.62 -18.81 11.81
CA GLY A 6 1.75 -18.52 10.92
C GLY A 6 1.35 -18.02 9.53
N ASP A 7 0.07 -18.12 9.13
CA ASP A 7 -0.43 -17.48 7.91
C ASP A 7 -0.47 -15.94 8.08
N ILE A 8 -0.42 -15.22 6.97
CA ILE A 8 -0.87 -13.82 6.89
C ILE A 8 -2.03 -13.74 5.90
N ILE A 9 -2.96 -12.81 6.13
CA ILE A 9 -4.10 -12.57 5.25
C ILE A 9 -4.23 -11.09 4.96
N SER A 10 -4.30 -10.73 3.67
CA SER A 10 -4.75 -9.41 3.25
C SER A 10 -6.26 -9.41 3.11
N ILE A 11 -6.91 -8.41 3.68
CA ILE A 11 -8.34 -8.14 3.55
C ILE A 11 -8.44 -6.80 2.84
N ASP A 12 -8.99 -6.83 1.64
CA ASP A 12 -9.18 -5.69 0.75
C ASP A 12 -10.69 -5.50 0.56
N PHE A 13 -11.21 -4.32 0.90
CA PHE A 13 -12.63 -4.06 0.92
C PHE A 13 -12.97 -2.64 0.48
N GLY A 14 -13.96 -2.58 -0.42
CA GLY A 14 -14.56 -1.33 -0.87
C GLY A 14 -15.99 -1.15 -0.38
N VAL A 15 -16.42 0.10 -0.28
CA VAL A 15 -17.81 0.50 0.02
C VAL A 15 -18.29 1.50 -1.02
N LEU A 16 -19.59 1.47 -1.34
CA LEU A 16 -20.26 2.49 -2.13
C LEU A 16 -21.33 3.15 -1.26
N VAL A 17 -21.15 4.43 -0.94
CA VAL A 17 -22.05 5.21 -0.08
C VAL A 17 -22.40 6.50 -0.80
N ASP A 18 -23.69 6.76 -1.00
CA ASP A 18 -24.20 7.98 -1.63
C ASP A 18 -23.54 8.33 -2.97
N GLY A 19 -23.18 7.30 -3.75
CA GLY A 19 -22.53 7.46 -5.05
C GLY A 19 -21.01 7.69 -5.01
N TYR A 20 -20.37 7.53 -3.84
CA TYR A 20 -18.92 7.59 -3.67
C TYR A 20 -18.34 6.23 -3.24
N ALA A 21 -17.25 5.85 -3.89
CA ALA A 21 -16.46 4.68 -3.54
C ALA A 21 -15.47 5.04 -2.43
N GLY A 22 -15.33 4.15 -1.45
CA GLY A 22 -14.22 4.11 -0.49
C GLY A 22 -13.52 2.77 -0.60
N ASP A 23 -12.22 2.74 -0.38
CA ASP A 23 -11.40 1.55 -0.55
C ASP A 23 -10.29 1.50 0.51
N SER A 24 -10.02 0.31 1.03
CA SER A 24 -9.00 0.09 2.05
C SER A 24 -8.59 -1.38 2.11
N ALA A 25 -7.30 -1.60 2.31
CA ALA A 25 -6.74 -2.92 2.54
C ALA A 25 -5.86 -2.95 3.78
N VAL A 26 -5.87 -4.08 4.47
CA VAL A 26 -4.99 -4.36 5.61
C VAL A 26 -4.49 -5.79 5.55
N THR A 27 -3.23 -6.02 5.91
CA THR A 27 -2.67 -7.37 6.07
C THR A 27 -2.48 -7.69 7.54
N ILE A 28 -2.99 -8.83 7.98
CA ILE A 28 -3.02 -9.24 9.39
C ILE A 28 -2.35 -10.60 9.55
N ALA A 29 -1.59 -10.77 10.63
CA ALA A 29 -1.02 -12.05 11.04
C ALA A 29 -2.07 -12.96 11.70
N VAL A 30 -2.04 -14.25 11.35
CA VAL A 30 -2.86 -15.27 12.01
C VAL A 30 -2.03 -15.90 13.12
N GLY A 31 -2.26 -15.47 14.36
CA GLY A 31 -1.47 -15.91 15.52
C GLY A 31 -0.03 -15.42 15.44
N LYS A 32 0.93 -16.26 15.85
CA LYS A 32 2.35 -15.92 15.79
C LYS A 32 2.92 -16.22 14.40
N VAL A 33 3.66 -15.26 13.84
CA VAL A 33 4.36 -15.40 12.56
C VAL A 33 5.88 -15.36 12.76
N GLU A 34 6.62 -15.84 11.77
CA GLU A 34 8.08 -15.77 11.74
C GLU A 34 8.57 -14.31 11.81
N PRO A 35 9.74 -14.03 12.42
CA PRO A 35 10.25 -12.66 12.57
C PRO A 35 10.33 -11.87 11.25
N ARG A 36 10.76 -12.53 10.15
CA ARG A 36 10.85 -11.88 8.83
C ARG A 36 9.47 -11.54 8.25
N VAL A 37 8.43 -12.30 8.60
CA VAL A 37 7.04 -12.02 8.19
C VAL A 37 6.47 -10.87 9.02
N ALA A 38 6.74 -10.83 10.33
CA ALA A 38 6.39 -9.68 11.15
C ALA A 38 7.06 -8.38 10.64
N GLU A 39 8.35 -8.46 10.28
CA GLU A 39 9.07 -7.34 9.67
C GLU A 39 8.47 -6.91 8.32
N LEU A 40 8.03 -7.86 7.48
CA LEU A 40 7.34 -7.55 6.22
C LEU A 40 6.06 -6.74 6.46
N LEU A 41 5.23 -7.14 7.43
CA LEU A 41 4.00 -6.43 7.76
C LEU A 41 4.29 -5.02 8.26
N GLN A 42 5.24 -4.89 9.20
CA GLN A 42 5.66 -3.60 9.74
C GLN A 42 6.18 -2.67 8.64
N VAL A 43 7.11 -3.14 7.80
CA VAL A 43 7.69 -2.32 6.72
C VAL A 43 6.64 -1.91 5.70
N THR A 44 5.67 -2.79 5.41
CA THR A 44 4.57 -2.47 4.49
C THR A 44 3.70 -1.34 5.04
N GLU A 45 3.34 -1.40 6.32
CA GLU A 45 2.55 -0.35 6.99
C GLU A 45 3.34 0.97 7.10
N GLU A 46 4.61 0.91 7.51
CA GLU A 46 5.48 2.09 7.54
C GLU A 46 5.67 2.72 6.15
N ALA A 47 5.72 1.92 5.08
CA ALA A 47 5.83 2.42 3.72
C ALA A 47 4.58 3.18 3.29
N LEU A 48 3.40 2.64 3.60
CA LEU A 48 2.12 3.31 3.37
C LEU A 48 2.08 4.66 4.09
N LEU A 49 2.40 4.69 5.38
CA LEU A 49 2.40 5.92 6.18
C LEU A 49 3.39 6.96 5.65
N LYS A 50 4.59 6.55 5.23
CA LYS A 50 5.57 7.44 4.59
C LYS A 50 5.07 7.98 3.25
N GLY A 51 4.42 7.15 2.43
CA GLY A 51 3.79 7.60 1.20
C GLY A 51 2.72 8.67 1.46
N ILE A 52 1.85 8.45 2.45
CA ILE A 52 0.79 9.40 2.85
C ILE A 52 1.39 10.74 3.31
N GLN A 53 2.50 10.72 4.08
CA GLN A 53 3.17 11.94 4.55
C GLN A 53 3.71 12.80 3.40
N GLU A 54 4.05 12.20 2.26
CA GLU A 54 4.56 12.91 1.10
C GLU A 54 3.46 13.51 0.20
N ALA A 55 2.19 13.11 0.42
CA ALA A 55 1.02 13.55 -0.34
C ALA A 55 0.61 14.99 0.04
N LEU A 56 1.44 15.96 -0.35
CA LEU A 56 1.25 17.39 -0.07
C LEU A 56 0.88 18.18 -1.33
N PRO A 57 0.11 19.29 -1.21
CA PRO A 57 -0.26 20.13 -2.35
C PRO A 57 0.96 20.62 -3.14
N GLY A 58 0.85 20.59 -4.47
CA GLY A 58 1.89 21.09 -5.39
C GLY A 58 3.08 20.16 -5.60
N ARG A 59 3.10 18.95 -5.01
CA ARG A 59 4.16 17.96 -5.24
C ARG A 59 3.79 16.99 -6.35
N HIS A 60 4.82 16.46 -7.01
CA HIS A 60 4.72 15.37 -7.98
C HIS A 60 4.28 14.07 -7.31
N LEU A 61 3.42 13.25 -7.93
CA LEU A 61 2.96 11.99 -7.34
C LEU A 61 4.11 11.00 -7.08
N GLY A 62 5.16 11.05 -7.90
CA GLY A 62 6.33 10.20 -7.79
C GLY A 62 7.10 10.37 -6.49
N VAL A 63 6.87 11.43 -5.70
CA VAL A 63 7.40 11.55 -4.33
C VAL A 63 6.84 10.46 -3.41
N ILE A 64 5.55 10.13 -3.57
CA ILE A 64 4.86 9.05 -2.84
C ILE A 64 5.49 7.72 -3.25
N SER A 65 5.57 7.46 -4.56
CA SER A 65 6.17 6.26 -5.14
C SER A 65 7.61 6.05 -4.68
N HIS A 66 8.40 7.12 -4.67
CA HIS A 66 9.80 7.09 -4.26
C HIS A 66 9.96 6.81 -2.77
N ALA A 67 9.10 7.39 -1.91
CA ALA A 67 9.14 7.16 -0.47
C ALA A 67 8.79 5.71 -0.11
N VAL A 68 7.76 5.14 -0.73
CA VAL A 68 7.39 3.73 -0.59
C VAL A 68 8.54 2.83 -1.01
N GLN A 69 9.02 2.97 -2.24
CA GLN A 69 10.10 2.13 -2.78
C GLN A 69 11.37 2.21 -1.94
N THR A 70 11.81 3.44 -1.60
CA THR A 70 13.03 3.65 -0.82
C THR A 70 12.93 2.99 0.56
N HIS A 71 11.77 3.05 1.20
CA HIS A 71 11.61 2.44 2.52
C HIS A 71 11.62 0.91 2.45
N VAL A 72 10.86 0.33 1.52
CA VAL A 72 10.76 -1.13 1.32
C VAL A 72 12.11 -1.73 0.94
N GLU A 73 12.82 -1.12 -0.03
CA GLU A 73 14.11 -1.62 -0.50
C GLU A 73 15.23 -1.50 0.54
N LYS A 74 15.19 -0.47 1.40
CA LYS A 74 16.14 -0.33 2.54
C LYS A 74 16.00 -1.45 3.58
N ALA A 75 14.82 -2.05 3.70
CA ALA A 75 14.57 -3.21 4.58
C ALA A 75 14.84 -4.56 3.89
N GLY A 76 15.37 -4.55 2.67
CA GLY A 76 15.69 -5.76 1.91
C GLY A 76 14.45 -6.47 1.34
N PHE A 77 13.33 -5.75 1.19
CA PHE A 77 12.15 -6.24 0.46
C PHE A 77 12.09 -5.60 -0.93
N SER A 78 11.12 -6.02 -1.75
CA SER A 78 10.92 -5.50 -3.11
C SER A 78 9.49 -5.04 -3.31
N VAL A 79 9.29 -4.07 -4.18
CA VAL A 79 7.98 -3.56 -4.57
C VAL A 79 7.38 -4.33 -5.74
N VAL A 80 6.09 -4.65 -5.66
CA VAL A 80 5.33 -5.22 -6.78
C VAL A 80 5.16 -4.14 -7.85
N ARG A 81 5.34 -4.52 -9.12
CA ARG A 81 5.36 -3.56 -10.26
C ARG A 81 4.16 -3.69 -11.19
N ASP A 82 3.45 -4.80 -11.13
CA ASP A 82 2.29 -5.09 -11.99
C ASP A 82 1.01 -4.42 -11.49
N PHE A 83 1.00 -3.93 -10.24
CA PHE A 83 -0.14 -3.25 -9.61
C PHE A 83 0.27 -1.88 -9.06
N VAL A 84 -0.66 -0.94 -9.13
CA VAL A 84 -0.49 0.45 -8.71
C VAL A 84 -1.73 0.90 -7.93
N GLY A 85 -1.59 1.94 -7.11
CA GLY A 85 -2.73 2.66 -6.57
C GLY A 85 -3.46 3.47 -7.65
N HIS A 86 -4.59 4.04 -7.29
CA HIS A 86 -5.48 4.75 -8.22
C HIS A 86 -6.15 5.94 -7.54
N GLY A 87 -6.69 6.85 -8.34
CA GLY A 87 -7.71 7.79 -7.90
C GLY A 87 -8.97 7.03 -7.51
N ILE A 88 -9.70 7.57 -6.54
CA ILE A 88 -10.97 7.02 -6.08
C ILE A 88 -11.94 8.16 -5.80
N GLY A 89 -13.20 7.97 -6.18
CA GLY A 89 -14.21 9.02 -6.10
C GLY A 89 -15.59 8.47 -6.38
N ARG A 90 -16.10 8.66 -7.60
CA ARG A 90 -17.41 8.12 -8.01
C ARG A 90 -17.31 6.74 -8.64
N GLN A 91 -16.12 6.38 -9.13
CA GLN A 91 -15.75 5.06 -9.62
C GLN A 91 -14.69 4.45 -8.71
N MET A 92 -14.61 3.11 -8.70
CA MET A 92 -13.65 2.37 -7.90
C MET A 92 -12.21 2.71 -8.31
N HIS A 93 -11.94 2.79 -9.61
CA HIS A 93 -10.64 3.14 -10.17
C HIS A 93 -10.78 4.34 -11.09
N GLU A 94 -10.09 5.42 -10.76
CA GLU A 94 -10.00 6.66 -11.55
C GLU A 94 -8.52 7.07 -11.68
N GLU A 95 -8.23 8.05 -12.55
CA GLU A 95 -6.93 8.70 -12.53
C GLU A 95 -6.74 9.53 -11.25
N PRO A 96 -5.50 9.71 -10.76
CA PRO A 96 -4.24 9.25 -11.34
C PRO A 96 -3.89 7.81 -10.96
N SER A 97 -3.19 7.09 -11.83
CA SER A 97 -2.42 5.91 -11.43
C SER A 97 -1.25 6.31 -10.51
N VAL A 98 -1.09 5.64 -9.37
CA VAL A 98 -0.04 5.92 -8.36
C VAL A 98 0.82 4.68 -8.12
N PRO A 99 1.95 4.51 -8.84
CA PRO A 99 2.84 3.37 -8.62
C PRO A 99 3.50 3.41 -7.23
N ASN A 100 3.84 2.24 -6.69
CA ASN A 100 4.66 2.12 -5.47
C ASN A 100 6.17 2.16 -5.74
N PHE A 101 6.56 2.58 -6.95
CA PHE A 101 7.93 2.67 -7.43
C PHE A 101 8.12 3.86 -8.36
N GLY A 102 9.27 4.50 -8.33
CA GLY A 102 9.52 5.63 -9.22
C GLY A 102 10.56 6.62 -8.75
N ARG A 103 10.69 7.68 -9.54
CA ARG A 103 11.55 8.83 -9.25
C ARG A 103 10.71 9.94 -8.60
N PRO A 104 11.25 10.70 -7.64
CA PRO A 104 10.48 11.72 -6.91
C PRO A 104 10.02 12.90 -7.77
N ASN A 105 10.52 13.05 -9.00
CA ASN A 105 10.25 14.18 -9.89
C ASN A 105 9.29 13.84 -11.05
N ARG A 106 8.49 12.78 -10.93
CA ARG A 106 7.44 12.43 -11.90
C ARG A 106 6.06 12.69 -11.34
#